data_AF-A0A392SUH8-F1
#
_entry.id   AF-A0A392SUH8-F1
#
_cell.length_a   1.000
_cell.length_b   1.000
_cell.length_c   1.000
_cell.angle_alpha   90.00
_cell.angle_beta   90.00
_cell.angle_gamma   90.00
#
_symmetry.space_group_name_H-M   'P 1'
#
loop_
_entity.id
_entity.type
_entity.pdbx_description
1 polymer ?
#
loop_
_entity_poly.entity_id
_entity_poly.type
_entity_poly.pdbx_seq_one_letter_code
_entity_poly.pdbx_strand_id
1 'polypeptide(L)' 'MRLKNKVVKPENPLQAKFEDHFFCDGFPVISEADDEEVILNFLEDFKKETGIHVPRSMVPPAPNVDLYKPKKRKRNVK' A
#
# COMPACT_ATOMS: atom_id res chain seq x y z
N MET A 1 -6.49 -48.77 -5.61
CA MET A 1 -5.34 -47.91 -5.94
C MET A 1 -5.31 -46.72 -4.98
N ARG A 2 -4.35 -46.66 -4.04
CA ARG A 2 -4.21 -45.54 -3.07
C ARG A 2 -3.35 -44.43 -3.71
N LEU A 3 -3.98 -43.37 -4.19
CA LEU A 3 -3.27 -42.16 -4.64
C LEU A 3 -2.63 -41.49 -3.42
N LYS A 4 -1.30 -41.55 -3.33
CA LYS A 4 -0.53 -40.81 -2.33
C LYS A 4 -0.44 -39.37 -2.80
N ASN A 5 -1.36 -38.52 -2.35
CA ASN A 5 -1.34 -37.09 -2.65
C ASN A 5 -0.14 -36.45 -1.94
N LYS A 6 1.04 -36.46 -2.56
CA LYS A 6 2.14 -35.60 -2.16
C LYS A 6 1.79 -34.19 -2.62
N VAL A 7 1.34 -33.36 -1.69
CA VAL A 7 1.15 -31.93 -1.93
C VAL A 7 2.53 -31.33 -2.21
N VAL A 8 2.85 -31.14 -3.49
CA VAL A 8 4.08 -30.48 -3.94
C VAL A 8 3.86 -28.98 -3.78
N LYS A 9 4.58 -28.36 -2.85
CA LYS A 9 4.54 -26.90 -2.70
C LYS A 9 5.22 -26.29 -3.94
N PRO A 10 4.65 -25.25 -4.54
CA PRO A 10 5.27 -24.57 -5.67
C PRO A 10 6.61 -23.96 -5.24
N GLU A 11 7.65 -24.11 -6.07
CA GLU A 11 8.99 -23.59 -5.79
C GLU A 11 9.03 -22.06 -5.70
N ASN A 12 8.08 -21.39 -6.35
CA ASN A 12 7.93 -19.94 -6.33
C ASN A 12 6.49 -19.59 -5.92
N PRO A 13 6.19 -19.47 -4.61
CA PRO A 13 4.89 -18.96 -4.19
C PRO A 13 4.72 -17.54 -4.75
N LEU A 14 3.60 -17.27 -5.42
CA LEU A 14 3.27 -15.92 -5.87
C LEU A 14 3.33 -15.00 -4.65
N GLN A 15 4.29 -14.07 -4.64
CA GLN A 15 4.33 -13.03 -3.62
C GLN A 15 3.07 -12.20 -3.82
N ALA A 16 2.19 -12.18 -2.82
CA ALA A 16 1.05 -11.28 -2.82
C ALA A 16 1.60 -9.86 -2.91
N LYS A 17 1.30 -9.15 -3.99
CA LYS A 17 1.77 -7.78 -4.20
C LYS A 17 0.94 -6.86 -3.33
N PHE A 18 1.36 -6.67 -2.09
CA PHE A 18 0.66 -5.83 -1.12
C PHE A 18 0.66 -4.35 -1.54
N GLU A 19 1.66 -3.94 -2.32
CA GLU A 19 1.84 -2.58 -2.84
C GLU A 19 0.61 -2.10 -3.62
N ASP A 20 -0.06 -2.98 -4.36
CA ASP A 20 -1.24 -2.64 -5.16
C ASP A 20 -2.45 -2.21 -4.30
N HIS A 21 -2.45 -2.54 -3.00
CA HIS A 21 -3.52 -2.12 -2.08
C HIS A 21 -3.23 -0.79 -1.38
N PHE A 22 -1.95 -0.44 -1.21
CA PHE A 22 -1.54 0.84 -0.63
C PHE A 22 -1.51 1.94 -1.68
N PHE A 23 -1.42 1.61 -2.96
CA PHE A 23 -1.34 2.58 -4.05
C PHE A 23 -2.44 2.35 -5.08
N CYS A 24 -3.25 3.38 -5.32
CA CYS A 24 -4.21 3.43 -6.42
C CYS A 24 -3.68 4.41 -7.47
N ASP A 25 -3.43 3.94 -8.70
CA ASP A 25 -2.88 4.75 -9.81
C ASP A 25 -1.58 5.51 -9.47
N GLY A 26 -0.76 4.93 -8.59
CA GLY A 26 0.49 5.56 -8.11
C GLY A 26 0.32 6.58 -6.99
N PHE A 27 -0.90 6.76 -6.47
CA PHE A 27 -1.19 7.59 -5.29
C PHE A 27 -1.43 6.72 -4.06
N PRO A 28 -0.83 7.07 -2.90
CA PRO A 28 -1.08 6.32 -1.68
C PRO A 28 -2.54 6.49 -1.26
N VAL A 29 -3.22 5.36 -1.02
CA VAL A 29 -4.60 5.32 -0.52
C VAL A 29 -4.67 5.85 0.91
N ILE A 30 -3.63 5.55 1.69
CA ILE A 30 -3.41 6.07 3.04
C ILE A 30 -1.94 6.50 3.12
N SER A 31 -1.66 7.54 3.88
CA SER A 31 -0.30 7.96 4.19
C SER A 31 -0.13 8.32 5.66
N GLU A 32 1.10 8.57 6.08
CA GLU A 32 1.38 9.13 7.41
C GLU A 32 0.75 10.52 7.64
N ALA A 33 0.23 11.18 6.60
CA ALA A 33 -0.49 12.45 6.76
C ALA A 33 -1.91 12.30 7.35
N ASP A 34 -2.45 11.08 7.33
CA ASP A 34 -3.78 10.79 7.86
C ASP A 34 -3.76 10.60 9.38
N ASP A 35 -4.91 10.76 10.05
CA ASP A 35 -5.02 10.56 11.49
C ASP A 35 -4.74 9.09 11.86
N GLU A 36 -4.08 8.87 13.01
CA GLU A 36 -3.71 7.51 13.45
C GLU A 36 -4.91 6.55 13.55
N GLU A 37 -6.09 7.06 13.93
CA GLU A 37 -7.32 6.25 13.95
C GLU A 37 -7.73 5.76 12.57
N VAL A 38 -7.60 6.62 11.54
CA VAL A 38 -7.89 6.25 10.15
C VAL A 38 -6.91 5.19 9.67
N ILE A 39 -5.65 5.35 10.04
CA ILE A 39 -4.58 4.43 9.64
C ILE A 39 -4.77 3.05 10.30
N LEU A 40 -5.08 3.01 11.59
CA LEU A 40 -5.35 1.76 12.30
C LEU A 40 -6.58 1.05 11.75
N ASN A 41 -7.68 1.78 11.52
CA ASN A 41 -8.90 1.20 10.94
C ASN A 41 -8.64 0.58 9.57
N PHE A 42 -7.88 1.26 8.70
CA PHE A 42 -7.51 0.72 7.40
C PHE A 42 -6.67 -0.56 7.51
N LEU A 43 -5.67 -0.59 8.40
CA LEU A 43 -4.83 -1.78 8.59
C LEU A 43 -5.63 -2.96 9.16
N GLU A 44 -6.61 -2.70 10.03
CA GLU A 44 -7.52 -3.72 10.53
C GLU A 44 -8.41 -4.28 9.42
N ASP A 45 -9.00 -3.41 8.60
CA ASP A 45 -9.87 -3.83 7.50
C ASP A 45 -9.07 -4.55 6.41
N PHE A 46 -7.86 -4.07 6.10
CA PHE A 46 -6.91 -4.76 5.22
C PHE A 46 -6.60 -6.18 5.69
N LYS A 47 -6.40 -6.35 7.00
CA LYS A 47 -6.15 -7.66 7.61
C LYS A 47 -7.37 -8.57 7.51
N LYS A 48 -8.60 -8.05 7.63
CA LYS A 48 -9.84 -8.83 7.47
C LYS A 48 -10.03 -9.29 6.02
N GLU A 49 -9.72 -8.44 5.05
CA GLU A 49 -9.93 -8.74 3.63
C GLU A 49 -8.87 -9.71 3.08
N THR A 50 -7.60 -9.46 3.38
CA THR A 50 -6.47 -10.20 2.79
C THR A 50 -5.92 -11.30 3.70
N GLY A 51 -6.24 -11.26 5.00
CA GLY A 51 -5.69 -12.18 6.00
C GLY A 51 -4.23 -11.90 6.36
N ILE A 52 -3.63 -10.84 5.83
CA ILE A 52 -2.21 -10.51 6.01
C ILE A 52 -2.04 -9.42 7.05
N HIS A 53 -1.11 -9.62 7.97
CA HIS A 53 -0.77 -8.63 8.98
C HIS A 53 0.31 -7.68 8.45
N VAL A 54 -0.07 -6.43 8.17
CA VAL A 54 0.86 -5.39 7.72
C VAL A 54 1.20 -4.47 8.89
N PRO A 55 2.50 -4.28 9.21
CA PRO A 55 2.91 -3.35 10.26
C PRO A 55 2.78 -1.89 9.80
N ARG A 56 2.57 -0.97 10.75
CA ARG A 56 2.49 0.49 10.52
C ARG A 56 3.67 1.05 9.72
N SER A 57 4.86 0.44 9.83
CA SER A 57 6.06 0.86 9.11
C SER A 57 5.99 0.71 7.59
N MET A 58 5.02 -0.05 7.07
CA MET A 58 4.76 -0.14 5.62
C MET A 58 3.85 0.96 5.10
N VAL A 59 3.21 1.74 5.97
CA VAL A 59 2.38 2.86 5.53
C VAL A 59 3.29 3.90 4.89
N PRO A 60 2.98 4.35 3.66
CA PRO A 60 3.86 5.28 2.95
C PRO A 60 3.91 6.65 3.67
N PRO A 61 5.05 7.34 3.55
CA PRO A 61 5.23 8.65 4.18
C PRO A 61 4.28 9.68 3.59
N ALA A 62 4.02 10.74 4.34
CA ALA A 62 3.20 11.86 3.89
C ALA A 62 3.72 12.43 2.55
N PRO A 63 2.84 12.59 1.54
CA PRO A 63 3.24 13.17 0.26
C PRO A 63 3.69 14.63 0.48
N ASN A 64 4.95 14.92 0.12
CA ASN A 64 5.54 16.26 0.27
C ASN A 64 5.01 17.27 -0.78
N VAL A 65 4.42 16.77 -1.86
CA VAL A 65 3.87 17.62 -2.92
C VAL A 65 2.47 18.07 -2.52
N ASP A 66 2.36 19.32 -2.08
CA ASP A 66 1.07 19.99 -1.94
C ASP A 66 0.49 20.29 -3.34
N LEU A 67 -0.42 19.43 -3.78
CA LEU A 67 -1.07 19.51 -5.10
C LEU A 67 -1.98 20.74 -5.25
N TYR A 68 -2.41 21.34 -4.14
CA TYR A 68 -3.32 22.49 -4.14
C TYR A 68 -2.59 23.82 -4.00
N LYS A 69 -1.30 23.82 -3.66
CA LYS A 69 -0.50 25.04 -3.66
C LYS A 69 -0.30 25.56 -5.10
N PRO A 70 -0.65 26.83 -5.38
CA PRO A 70 -0.40 27.41 -6.68
C PRO A 70 1.10 27.40 -6.98
N LYS A 71 1.49 26.65 -8.02
CA LYS A 71 2.87 26.56 -8.48
C LYS A 71 3.33 27.93 -8.97
N LYS A 72 4.24 28.58 -8.24
CA LYS A 72 4.85 29.85 -8.67
C LYS A 72 5.53 29.65 -10.03
N ARG A 73 4.96 30.22 -11.10
CA ARG A 73 5.63 30.25 -12.41
C ARG A 73 6.89 31.09 -12.28
N LYS A 74 8.05 30.52 -12.64
CA LYS A 74 9.27 31.30 -12.83
C LYS A 74 9.06 32.18 -14.06
N ARG A 75 9.03 33.51 -13.87
CA ARG A 75 9.03 34.46 -14.99
C ARG A 75 10.43 34.48 -15.57
N ASN A 76 10.60 34.06 -16.82
CA ASN A 76 11.82 34.36 -17.56
C ASN A 76 11.83 35.87 -17.80
N VAL A 77 12.67 36.59 -17.07
CA VAL A 77 13.01 37.98 -17.38
C VAL A 77 13.95 37.92 -18.57
N LYS A 78 13.46 38.38 -19.73
CA LYS A 78 14.30 38.66 -20.90
C LYS A 78 14.97 40.01 -20.71
#